data_AF-A0A0S2SJ53-F1
#
_entry.id   AF-A0A0S2SJ53-F1
#
_cell.length_a   1.000
_cell.length_b   1.000
_cell.length_c   1.000
_cell.angle_alpha   90.00
_cell.angle_beta   90.00
_cell.angle_gamma   90.00
#
_symmetry.space_group_name_H-M   'P 1'
#
loop_
_entity.id
_entity.type
_entity.pdbx_description
1 polymer ?
#
loop_
_entity_poly.entity_id
_entity_poly.type
_entity_poly.pdbx_seq_one_letter_code
_entity_poly.pdbx_strand_id
1 'polypeptide(L)'
;MLVQFAERLRRHLRHDELLIRVGGEEFLVVSECSDASQASALAERLRRLVAQTPFGEEQAPFPMTASIGFSLFPLGEERHDPGWRLCLKLADMALYNAKARGRNTWTGLVSRHGGVLPSLNPDDLLRQGALSLIEAPLKER
;
A
#
# COMPACT_ATOMS: atom_id res chain seq x y z
N MET A 1 -18.13 10.58 5.35
CA MET A 1 -17.42 9.54 4.57
C MET A 1 -15.96 9.39 4.99
N LEU A 2 -15.07 10.36 4.73
CA LEU A 2 -13.63 10.23 5.04
C LEU A 2 -13.30 10.13 6.54
N VAL A 3 -14.10 10.76 7.40
CA VAL A 3 -13.96 10.60 8.87
C VAL A 3 -14.24 9.16 9.28
N GLN A 4 -15.36 8.59 8.83
CA GLN A 4 -15.72 7.19 9.10
C GLN A 4 -14.68 6.21 8.52
N PHE A 5 -14.10 6.52 7.36
CA PHE A 5 -12.97 5.76 6.79
C PHE A 5 -11.75 5.78 7.70
N ALA A 6 -11.31 6.98 8.12
CA ALA A 6 -10.17 7.13 9.02
C ALA A 6 -10.40 6.42 10.36
N GLU A 7 -11.59 6.56 10.95
CA GLU A 7 -11.95 5.87 12.20
C GLU A 7 -11.96 4.36 12.05
N ARG A 8 -12.51 3.85 10.95
CA ARG A 8 -12.51 2.40 10.67
C ARG A 8 -11.09 1.86 10.56
N LEU A 9 -10.22 2.54 9.82
CA LEU A 9 -8.82 2.14 9.73
C LEU A 9 -8.16 2.20 11.11
N ARG A 10 -8.27 3.31 11.85
CA ARG A 10 -7.68 3.47 13.18
C ARG A 10 -8.07 2.37 14.16
N ARG A 11 -9.33 1.91 14.15
CA ARG A 11 -9.80 0.83 15.03
C ARG A 11 -9.20 -0.54 14.71
N HIS A 12 -8.68 -0.73 13.50
CA HIS A 12 -8.11 -2.00 13.05
C HIS A 12 -6.60 -1.96 12.90
N LEU A 13 -5.99 -0.78 12.93
CA LEU A 13 -4.56 -0.62 12.99
C LEU A 13 -4.06 -0.95 14.40
N ARG A 14 -2.88 -1.57 14.48
CA ARG A 14 -2.19 -1.84 15.73
C ARG A 14 -1.62 -0.54 16.31
N HIS A 15 -1.20 -0.60 17.58
CA HIS A 15 -0.70 0.59 18.29
C HIS A 15 0.57 1.19 17.66
N ASP A 16 1.38 0.35 17.02
CA ASP A 16 2.62 0.67 16.30
C ASP A 16 2.39 1.06 14.83
N GLU A 17 1.15 1.00 14.34
CA GLU A 17 0.80 1.38 12.96
C GLU A 17 0.31 2.83 12.90
N LEU A 18 0.94 3.64 12.04
CA LEU A 18 0.61 5.04 11.85
C LEU A 18 -0.36 5.21 10.69
N LEU A 19 -1.43 5.99 10.90
CA LEU A 19 -2.34 6.42 9.85
C LEU A 19 -2.22 7.93 9.60
N ILE A 20 -1.87 8.29 8.37
CA ILE A 20 -1.68 9.67 7.93
C ILE A 20 -2.64 9.95 6.77
N ARG A 21 -3.30 11.11 6.78
CA ARG A 21 -4.05 11.60 5.61
C ARG A 21 -3.13 12.49 4.79
N VAL A 22 -2.80 12.07 3.58
CA VAL A 22 -1.84 12.77 2.71
C VAL A 22 -2.52 13.98 2.03
N GLY A 23 -3.77 13.81 1.60
CA GLY A 23 -4.55 14.85 0.92
C GLY A 23 -5.76 14.25 0.24
N GLY A 24 -6.80 15.03 -0.06
CA GLY A 24 -8.00 14.53 -0.73
C GLY A 24 -8.60 13.30 -0.03
N GLU A 25 -8.65 12.18 -0.77
CA GLU A 25 -9.12 10.86 -0.31
C GLU A 25 -7.98 9.86 -0.03
N GLU A 26 -6.73 10.34 0.01
CA GLU A 26 -5.54 9.50 0.11
C GLU A 26 -5.03 9.38 1.56
N PHE A 27 -4.77 8.14 1.95
CA PHE A 27 -4.26 7.76 3.25
C PHE A 27 -2.97 6.96 3.10
N LEU A 28 -2.00 7.25 3.95
CA LEU A 28 -0.76 6.51 4.10
C LEU A 28 -0.81 5.73 5.42
N VAL A 29 -0.48 4.44 5.35
CA VAL A 29 -0.24 3.60 6.51
C VAL A 29 1.25 3.30 6.58
N VAL A 30 1.85 3.53 7.74
CA VAL A 30 3.23 3.11 8.05
C VAL A 30 3.14 2.03 9.11
N SER A 31 3.74 0.87 8.83
CA SER A 31 3.70 -0.30 9.70
C SER A 31 5.06 -0.99 9.65
N GLU A 32 5.45 -1.59 10.77
CA GLU A 32 6.64 -2.44 10.81
C GLU A 32 6.30 -3.79 10.16
N CYS A 33 6.88 -4.04 8.99
CA CYS A 33 6.74 -5.29 8.25
C CYS A 33 8.13 -5.87 8.03
N SER A 34 8.35 -7.11 8.45
CA SER A 34 9.67 -7.77 8.27
C SER A 34 9.96 -8.09 6.81
N ASP A 35 8.93 -8.26 5.99
CA ASP A 35 9.04 -8.64 4.58
C ASP A 35 7.79 -8.24 3.76
N ALA A 36 7.85 -8.56 2.46
CA ALA A 36 6.76 -8.31 1.52
C ALA A 36 5.50 -9.13 1.80
N SER A 37 5.64 -10.29 2.46
CA SER A 37 4.51 -11.14 2.83
C SER A 37 3.67 -10.48 3.91
N GLN A 38 4.31 -9.94 4.95
CA GLN A 38 3.62 -9.18 6.00
C GLN A 38 2.96 -7.90 5.44
N ALA A 39 3.67 -7.17 4.58
CA ALA A 39 3.12 -5.97 3.95
C ALA A 39 1.91 -6.28 3.05
N SER A 40 1.97 -7.36 2.26
CA SER A 40 0.84 -7.78 1.43
C SER A 40 -0.35 -8.31 2.25
N ALA A 41 -0.09 -9.00 3.37
CA ALA A 41 -1.13 -9.42 4.31
C ALA A 41 -1.82 -8.21 4.97
N LEU A 42 -1.06 -7.18 5.35
CA LEU A 42 -1.62 -5.92 5.84
C LEU A 42 -2.49 -5.24 4.78
N ALA A 43 -1.99 -5.12 3.54
CA ALA A 43 -2.75 -4.54 2.43
C ALA A 43 -4.06 -5.30 2.19
N GLU A 44 -4.02 -6.64 2.14
CA GLU A 44 -5.22 -7.46 1.95
C GLU A 44 -6.21 -7.31 3.10
N ARG A 45 -5.72 -7.28 4.35
CA ARG A 45 -6.54 -7.09 5.54
C ARG A 45 -7.29 -5.76 5.50
N LEU A 46 -6.59 -4.65 5.21
CA LEU A 46 -7.20 -3.32 5.13
C LEU A 46 -8.16 -3.21 3.93
N ARG A 47 -7.80 -3.79 2.79
CA ARG A 47 -8.68 -3.83 1.61
C ARG A 47 -9.99 -4.58 1.90
N ARG A 48 -9.91 -5.76 2.51
CA ARG A 48 -11.08 -6.56 2.92
C ARG A 48 -11.93 -5.82 3.94
N LEU A 49 -11.30 -5.24 4.96
CA LEU A 49 -11.99 -4.45 5.98
C LEU A 49 -12.87 -3.35 5.36
N VAL A 50 -12.32 -2.58 4.42
CA VAL A 50 -13.07 -1.53 3.72
C VAL A 50 -14.18 -2.14 2.87
N ALA A 51 -13.89 -3.20 2.10
CA ALA A 51 -14.84 -3.78 1.16
C ALA A 51 -16.00 -4.56 1.81
N GLN A 52 -15.77 -5.18 2.96
CA GLN A 52 -16.74 -6.07 3.62
C GLN A 52 -17.63 -5.35 4.62
N THR A 53 -17.29 -4.12 4.99
CA THR A 53 -18.07 -3.34 5.95
C THR A 53 -18.74 -2.17 5.22
N PRO A 54 -20.07 -2.07 5.17
CA PRO A 54 -20.75 -0.91 4.59
C PRO A 54 -20.41 0.38 5.33
N PHE A 55 -20.39 1.51 4.62
CA PHE A 55 -20.22 2.86 5.18
C PHE A 55 -21.56 3.59 5.20
N GLY A 56 -21.63 4.74 5.86
CA GLY A 56 -22.88 5.50 6.03
C GLY A 56 -23.59 5.20 7.34
N GLU A 57 -24.82 5.68 7.42
CA GLU A 57 -25.74 5.47 8.54
C GLU A 57 -26.44 4.11 8.39
N GLU A 58 -26.93 3.56 9.50
CA GLU A 58 -27.57 2.23 9.53
C GLU A 58 -28.76 2.12 8.56
N GLN A 59 -29.48 3.23 8.35
CA GLN A 59 -30.67 3.30 7.51
C GLN A 59 -30.35 3.55 6.02
N ALA A 60 -29.12 3.95 5.71
CA ALA A 60 -28.67 4.25 4.35
C ALA A 60 -27.20 3.85 4.13
N PRO A 61 -26.87 2.55 4.25
CA PRO A 61 -25.50 2.09 4.05
C PRO A 61 -25.13 2.14 2.57
N PHE A 62 -23.85 2.41 2.28
CA PHE A 62 -23.29 2.36 0.93
C PHE A 62 -21.99 1.56 0.89
N PRO A 63 -21.72 0.83 -0.21
CA PRO A 63 -20.47 0.12 -0.38
C PRO A 63 -19.32 1.09 -0.67
N MET A 64 -18.13 0.76 -0.18
CA MET A 64 -16.89 1.43 -0.53
C MET A 64 -15.79 0.38 -0.67
N THR A 65 -14.79 0.66 -1.49
CA THR A 65 -13.61 -0.18 -1.62
C THR A 65 -12.35 0.66 -1.53
N ALA A 66 -11.23 0.03 -1.22
CA ALA A 66 -9.92 0.67 -1.24
C ALA A 66 -9.01 -0.04 -2.26
N SER A 67 -8.20 0.75 -2.96
CA SER A 67 -7.03 0.25 -3.68
C SER A 67 -5.79 0.62 -2.88
N ILE A 68 -4.85 -0.30 -2.77
CA ILE A 68 -3.66 -0.12 -1.92
C ILE A 68 -2.40 -0.38 -2.75
N GLY A 69 -1.46 0.54 -2.67
CA GLY A 69 -0.09 0.35 -3.15
C GLY A 69 0.85 0.36 -1.97
N PHE A 70 1.86 -0.51 -1.97
CA PHE A 70 2.87 -0.52 -0.94
C PHE A 70 4.28 -0.73 -1.49
N SER A 71 5.25 -0.39 -0.67
CA SER A 71 6.68 -0.67 -0.85
C SER A 71 7.29 -0.93 0.52
N LEU A 72 8.51 -1.47 0.54
CA LEU A 72 9.26 -1.69 1.79
C LEU A 72 10.32 -0.62 1.97
N PHE A 73 10.51 -0.21 3.21
CA PHE A 73 11.64 0.62 3.64
C PHE A 73 12.42 -0.12 4.74
N PRO A 74 13.77 -0.19 4.66
CA PRO A 74 14.59 0.24 3.53
C PRO A 74 14.32 -0.57 2.26
N LEU A 75 14.57 0.04 1.11
CA LEU A 75 14.57 -0.63 -0.18
C LEU A 75 16.01 -1.14 -0.42
N GLY A 76 16.31 -2.38 -0.02
CA GLY A 76 17.68 -2.92 -0.02
C GLY A 76 18.45 -2.66 1.28
N GLU A 77 19.78 -2.71 1.24
CA GLU A 77 20.64 -2.56 2.45
C GLU A 77 20.75 -1.13 2.96
N GLU A 78 20.42 -0.13 2.15
CA GLU A 78 20.65 1.26 2.47
C GLU A 78 19.47 1.92 3.20
N ARG A 79 19.76 2.48 4.38
CA ARG A 79 18.86 3.34 5.17
C ARG A 79 19.20 4.82 5.03
N HIS A 80 19.54 5.26 3.82
CA HIS A 80 19.96 6.65 3.57
C HIS A 80 18.77 7.54 3.18
N ASP A 81 18.82 8.83 3.53
CA ASP A 81 18.00 9.86 2.91
C ASP A 81 18.55 10.13 1.49
N PRO A 82 17.76 10.10 0.40
CA PRO A 82 16.30 10.15 0.28
C PRO A 82 15.55 8.82 0.06
N GLY A 83 16.06 7.68 0.52
CA GLY A 83 15.48 6.34 0.29
C GLY A 83 13.99 6.20 0.66
N TRP A 84 13.53 6.85 1.72
CA TRP A 84 12.09 6.84 2.09
C TRP A 84 11.21 7.56 1.04
N ARG A 85 11.72 8.62 0.38
CA ARG A 85 11.00 9.33 -0.69
C ARG A 85 10.83 8.44 -1.91
N LEU A 86 11.83 7.62 -2.20
CA LEU A 86 11.73 6.59 -3.24
C LEU A 86 10.65 5.55 -2.86
N CYS A 87 10.64 5.04 -1.63
CA CYS A 87 9.60 4.11 -1.18
C CYS A 87 8.19 4.70 -1.33
N LEU A 88 7.98 5.97 -1.00
CA LEU A 88 6.67 6.63 -1.21
C LEU A 88 6.29 6.69 -2.69
N LYS A 89 7.22 7.05 -3.58
CA LYS A 89 6.97 7.03 -5.03
C LYS A 89 6.61 5.63 -5.53
N LEU A 90 7.30 4.60 -5.05
CA LEU A 90 7.01 3.22 -5.41
C LEU A 90 5.65 2.76 -4.89
N ALA A 91 5.28 3.15 -3.67
CA ALA A 91 3.96 2.85 -3.12
C ALA A 91 2.85 3.54 -3.95
N ASP A 92 3.05 4.77 -4.40
CA ASP A 92 2.12 5.47 -5.28
C ASP A 92 2.02 4.83 -6.67
N MET A 93 3.15 4.44 -7.27
CA MET A 93 3.17 3.70 -8.55
C MET A 93 2.45 2.35 -8.43
N ALA A 94 2.63 1.64 -7.32
CA ALA A 94 1.89 0.42 -7.01
C ALA A 94 0.39 0.71 -6.82
N LEU A 95 0.03 1.82 -6.18
CA LEU A 95 -1.37 2.23 -6.01
C LEU A 95 -2.02 2.52 -7.37
N TYR A 96 -1.30 3.21 -8.26
CA TYR A 96 -1.73 3.44 -9.63
C TYR A 96 -1.97 2.13 -10.38
N ASN A 97 -1.03 1.17 -10.27
CA ASN A 97 -1.19 -0.16 -10.87
C ASN A 97 -2.42 -0.90 -10.31
N ALA A 98 -2.65 -0.85 -8.99
CA ALA A 98 -3.83 -1.43 -8.35
C ALA A 98 -5.14 -0.80 -8.87
N LYS A 99 -5.16 0.51 -9.11
CA LYS A 99 -6.32 1.21 -9.71
C LYS A 99 -6.54 0.77 -11.16
N ALA A 100 -5.47 0.63 -11.95
CA ALA A 100 -5.51 0.19 -13.34
C ALA A 100 -5.99 -1.27 -13.50
N ARG A 101 -5.70 -2.13 -12.50
CA ARG A 101 -6.12 -3.53 -12.45
C ARG A 101 -7.59 -3.76 -12.05
N GLY A 102 -8.42 -2.72 -12.03
CA GLY A 102 -9.86 -2.84 -11.73
C GLY A 102 -10.26 -2.42 -10.33
N ARG A 103 -9.37 -1.76 -9.58
CA ARG A 103 -9.60 -1.27 -8.20
C ARG A 103 -9.96 -2.39 -7.21
N ASN A 104 -10.22 -2.03 -5.95
CA ASN A 104 -10.54 -2.99 -4.88
C ASN A 104 -9.56 -4.16 -4.83
N THR A 105 -8.27 -3.83 -4.88
CA THR A 105 -7.13 -4.76 -4.96
C THR A 105 -5.90 -4.07 -4.38
N TRP A 106 -4.80 -4.80 -4.26
CA TRP A 106 -3.51 -4.25 -3.88
C TRP A 106 -2.41 -4.69 -4.83
N THR A 107 -1.38 -3.87 -4.94
CA THR A 107 -0.10 -4.28 -5.53
C THR A 107 1.05 -3.71 -4.69
N GLY A 108 2.23 -4.30 -4.83
CA GLY A 108 3.43 -3.86 -4.16
C GLY A 108 4.60 -3.80 -5.12
N LEU A 109 5.45 -2.78 -4.99
CA LEU A 109 6.76 -2.72 -5.63
C LEU A 109 7.82 -2.96 -4.58
N VAL A 110 8.53 -4.08 -4.72
CA VAL A 110 9.54 -4.55 -3.76
C VAL A 110 10.87 -4.76 -4.45
N SER A 111 11.98 -4.61 -3.73
CA SER A 111 13.30 -4.87 -4.29
C SER A 111 13.45 -6.37 -4.61
N ARG A 112 13.97 -6.70 -5.79
CA ARG A 112 14.47 -8.06 -6.09
C ARG A 112 15.79 -8.35 -5.41
N HIS A 113 16.55 -7.30 -5.13
CA HIS A 113 17.89 -7.41 -4.60
C HIS A 113 17.88 -7.06 -3.12
N GLY A 114 18.43 -7.94 -2.30
CA GLY A 114 18.73 -7.66 -0.90
C GLY A 114 19.98 -6.82 -0.70
N GLY A 115 20.57 -6.28 -1.78
CA GLY A 115 21.82 -5.51 -1.78
C GLY A 115 21.60 -4.01 -1.99
N VAL A 116 22.69 -3.29 -2.27
CA VAL A 116 22.67 -1.86 -2.61
C VAL A 116 21.87 -1.62 -3.89
N LEU A 117 20.99 -0.61 -3.88
CA LEU A 117 20.22 -0.23 -5.06
C LEU A 117 21.12 0.42 -6.11
N PRO A 118 20.94 0.09 -7.40
CA PRO A 118 21.74 0.68 -8.47
C PRO A 118 21.34 2.11 -8.84
N SER A 119 20.18 2.60 -8.36
CA SER A 119 19.71 3.97 -8.56
C SER A 119 18.67 4.34 -7.50
N LEU A 120 18.50 5.64 -7.23
CA LEU A 120 17.40 6.18 -6.42
C LEU A 120 16.23 6.69 -7.28
N ASN A 121 16.29 6.47 -8.59
CA ASN A 121 15.24 6.81 -9.54
C ASN A 121 14.33 5.58 -9.80
N PRO A 122 13.01 5.67 -9.59
CA PRO A 122 12.07 4.58 -9.89
C PRO A 122 12.17 4.04 -11.32
N ASP A 123 12.33 4.91 -12.32
CA ASP A 123 12.35 4.51 -13.74
C ASP A 123 13.61 3.71 -14.07
N ASP A 124 14.75 4.07 -13.48
CA ASP A 124 15.99 3.32 -13.65
C ASP A 124 15.89 1.94 -13.01
N LEU A 125 15.33 1.86 -11.80
CA LEU A 125 15.12 0.60 -11.09
C LEU A 125 14.19 -0.35 -11.85
N LEU A 126 13.15 0.18 -12.48
CA LEU A 126 12.27 -0.59 -13.37
C LEU A 126 13.02 -1.06 -14.63
N ARG A 127 13.74 -0.16 -15.32
CA ARG A 127 14.50 -0.50 -16.54
C ARG A 127 15.56 -1.56 -16.30
N GLN A 128 16.19 -1.54 -15.13
CA GLN A 128 17.23 -2.49 -14.74
C GLN A 128 16.66 -3.78 -14.13
N GLY A 129 15.32 -3.88 -13.98
CA GLY A 129 14.68 -5.06 -13.40
C GLY A 129 14.99 -5.26 -11.91
N ALA A 130 15.39 -4.20 -11.20
CA ALA A 130 15.72 -4.23 -9.78
C ALA A 130 14.49 -4.35 -8.87
N LEU A 131 13.28 -4.12 -9.42
CA LEU A 131 12.01 -4.20 -8.72
C LEU A 131 11.18 -5.39 -9.20
N SER A 132 10.43 -5.97 -8.27
CA SER A 132 9.36 -6.92 -8.54
C SER A 132 8.02 -6.29 -8.22
N LEU A 133 7.09 -6.44 -9.15
CA LEU A 133 5.67 -6.21 -8.90
C LEU A 133 5.07 -7.47 -8.26
N ILE A 134 4.48 -7.31 -7.09
CA ILE A 134 3.66 -8.33 -6.44
C ILE A 134 2.22 -7.86 -6.40
N GLU A 135 1.29 -8.77 -6.61
CA GLU A 135 -0.11 -8.43 -6.88
C GLU A 135 -1.03 -9.32 -6.05
N ALA A 136 -2.19 -8.77 -5.66
CA ALA A 136 -3.23 -9.58 -5.07
C ALA A 136 -3.64 -10.72 -6.03
N PRO A 137 -3.99 -11.90 -5.50
CA PRO A 137 -4.58 -12.97 -6.29
C PRO A 137 -5.79 -12.45 -7.07
N LEU A 138 -5.96 -12.92 -8.31
CA LEU A 138 -7.16 -12.63 -9.08
C LEU A 138 -8.39 -13.17 -8.34
N LYS A 139 -9.45 -12.38 -8.26
CA LYS A 139 -10.72 -12.83 -7.69
C LYS A 139 -11.26 -13.93 -8.60
N GLU A 140 -11.46 -15.13 -8.06
CA GLU A 140 -12.28 -16.14 -8.72
C GLU A 140 -13.67 -15.53 -8.97
N ARG A 141 -14.19 -15.70 -10.19
CA ARG A 141 -15.46 -15.14 -10.63
C ARG A 141 -16.64 -15.82 -9.96
#